data_AF-A0A833EYR9-F1
#
_entry.id   AF-A0A833EYR9-F1
#
_cell.length_a   1.000
_cell.length_b   1.000
_cell.length_c   1.000
_cell.angle_alpha   90.00
_cell.angle_beta   90.00
_cell.angle_gamma   90.00
#
_symmetry.space_group_name_H-M   'P 1'
#
loop_
_entity.id
_entity.type
_entity.pdbx_description
1 polymer ?
#
loop_
_entity_poly.entity_id
_entity_poly.type
_entity_poly.pdbx_seq_one_letter_code
_entity_poly.pdbx_strand_id
1 'polypeptide(L)' 'VQKILDRCWDILDTLPASLLKLRLLTACYGEVFDEPLADEARAIIASWDSVSLTTEQQEAINEFQTVVDNPYPWEYVEE' A
#
# COMPACT_ATOMS: atom_id res chain seq x y z
N VAL A 1 -8.60 10.10 -12.36
CA VAL A 1 -7.54 9.50 -11.52
C VAL A 1 -6.62 10.56 -10.94
N GLN A 2 -5.93 11.40 -11.74
CA GLN A 2 -4.95 12.35 -11.20
C GLN A 2 -5.47 13.32 -10.12
N LYS A 3 -6.65 13.94 -10.30
CA LYS A 3 -7.26 14.79 -9.25
C LYS A 3 -7.56 14.08 -7.92
N ILE A 4 -7.68 12.75 -7.94
CA ILE A 4 -7.88 11.95 -6.73
C ILE A 4 -6.53 11.74 -6.07
N LEU A 5 -5.50 11.37 -6.84
CA LEU A 5 -4.13 11.21 -6.34
C LEU A 5 -3.60 12.51 -5.72
N ASP A 6 -3.84 13.66 -6.34
CA ASP A 6 -3.47 14.98 -5.78
C ASP A 6 -4.04 15.17 -4.36
N ARG A 7 -5.31 14.81 -4.17
CA ARG A 7 -5.97 14.91 -2.85
C ARG A 7 -5.48 13.84 -1.88
N CYS A 8 -5.10 12.67 -2.37
CA CYS A 8 -4.53 11.61 -1.54
C CYS A 8 -3.19 12.04 -0.96
N TRP A 9 -2.33 12.70 -1.74
CA TRP A 9 -1.06 13.26 -1.28
C TRP A 9 -1.24 14.23 -0.10
N ASP A 10 -2.16 15.20 -0.23
CA ASP A 10 -2.46 16.15 0.86
C ASP A 10 -2.91 15.45 2.16
N ILE A 11 -3.60 14.32 2.04
CA ILE A 11 -4.16 13.57 3.16
C ILE A 11 -3.13 12.57 3.74
N LEU A 12 -2.28 11.97 2.91
CA LEU A 12 -1.28 10.98 3.32
C LEU A 12 -0.33 11.55 4.38
N ASP A 13 0.13 12.79 4.21
CA ASP A 13 1.04 13.43 5.17
C ASP A 13 0.40 13.68 6.54
N THR A 14 -0.93 13.83 6.59
CA THR A 14 -1.66 14.16 7.82
C THR A 14 -2.28 12.94 8.51
N LEU A 15 -2.45 11.84 7.76
CA LEU A 15 -3.00 10.59 8.31
C LEU A 15 -2.00 9.93 9.27
N PRO A 16 -2.45 9.52 10.47
CA PRO A 16 -1.64 8.68 11.33
C PRO A 16 -1.50 7.27 10.76
N ALA A 17 -0.48 6.54 11.20
CA ALA A 17 -0.30 5.12 10.90
C ALA A 17 -1.55 4.34 11.27
N SER A 18 -2.21 3.76 10.27
CA SER A 18 -3.50 3.11 10.39
C SER A 18 -3.75 2.19 9.19
N LEU A 19 -4.70 1.26 9.33
CA LEU A 19 -5.13 0.41 8.22
C LEU A 19 -5.64 1.22 7.02
N LEU A 20 -6.33 2.33 7.27
CA LEU A 20 -6.77 3.26 6.22
C LEU A 20 -5.57 3.84 5.45
N LYS A 21 -4.55 4.28 6.18
CA LYS A 21 -3.33 4.83 5.57
C LYS A 21 -2.61 3.78 4.73
N LEU A 22 -2.49 2.53 5.22
CA LEU A 22 -1.91 1.44 4.44
C LEU A 22 -2.65 1.23 3.11
N ARG A 23 -3.98 1.06 3.14
CA ARG A 23 -4.76 0.84 1.90
C ARG A 23 -4.66 2.01 0.94
N LEU A 24 -4.60 3.24 1.45
CA LEU A 24 -4.42 4.42 0.61
C LEU A 24 -3.03 4.47 -0.03
N LEU A 25 -1.98 4.14 0.72
CA LEU A 25 -0.61 4.03 0.22
C LEU A 25 -0.50 2.97 -0.88
N THR A 26 -1.08 1.78 -0.67
CA THR A 26 -1.12 0.71 -1.68
C THR A 26 -1.81 1.17 -2.96
N ALA A 27 -2.96 1.82 -2.87
CA ALA A 27 -3.69 2.33 -4.02
C ALA A 27 -2.92 3.44 -4.77
N CYS A 28 -2.26 4.34 -4.04
CA CYS A 28 -1.43 5.38 -4.66
C CYS A 28 -0.20 4.76 -5.34
N TYR A 29 0.49 3.84 -4.66
CA TYR A 29 1.65 3.14 -5.20
C TYR A 29 1.30 2.40 -6.51
N GLY A 30 0.17 1.72 -6.59
CA GLY A 30 -0.25 1.03 -7.83
C GLY A 30 -0.50 1.96 -9.04
N GLU A 31 -0.65 3.26 -8.83
CA GLU A 31 -0.85 4.25 -9.90
C GLU A 31 0.44 4.99 -10.29
N VAL A 32 1.37 5.19 -9.34
CA VAL A 32 2.57 6.01 -9.55
C VAL A 32 3.89 5.25 -9.44
N PHE A 33 3.88 4.04 -8.86
CA PHE A 33 5.03 3.18 -8.61
C PHE A 33 6.19 3.90 -7.89
N ASP A 34 5.84 4.77 -6.94
CA ASP A 34 6.80 5.58 -6.20
C ASP A 34 7.26 4.84 -4.93
N GLU A 35 8.54 4.47 -4.87
CA GLU A 35 9.12 3.65 -3.79
C GLU A 35 8.91 4.21 -2.37
N PRO A 36 8.98 5.54 -2.11
CA PRO A 36 8.67 6.11 -0.79
C PRO A 36 7.29 5.73 -0.25
N LEU A 37 6.28 5.54 -1.12
CA LEU A 37 4.95 5.09 -0.71
C LEU A 37 4.98 3.64 -0.22
N ALA A 38 5.78 2.79 -0.87
CA ALA A 38 5.98 1.40 -0.46
C ALA A 38 6.78 1.33 0.84
N ASP A 39 7.80 2.17 1.02
CA ASP A 39 8.58 2.24 2.27
C ASP A 39 7.72 2.66 3.45
N GLU A 40 6.85 3.66 3.29
CA GLU A 40 5.93 4.07 4.35
C GLU A 40 4.92 2.95 4.68
N ALA A 41 4.38 2.27 3.66
CA ALA A 41 3.49 1.13 3.87
C ALA A 41 4.18 -0.01 4.64
N ARG A 42 5.42 -0.34 4.30
CA ARG A 42 6.25 -1.33 5.03
C ARG A 42 6.48 -0.90 6.47
N ALA A 43 6.71 0.39 6.74
CA ALA A 43 6.87 0.91 8.09
C ALA A 43 5.60 0.78 8.93
N ILE A 44 4.42 1.02 8.35
CA ILE A 44 3.12 0.81 9.03
C ILE A 44 2.93 -0.68 9.35
N ILE A 45 3.17 -1.57 8.39
CA ILE A 45 3.02 -3.02 8.59
C ILE A 45 3.96 -3.51 9.69
N ALA A 46 5.22 -3.05 9.70
CA ALA A 46 6.20 -3.40 10.73
C ALA A 46 5.84 -2.87 12.13
N SER A 47 4.97 -1.85 12.22
CA SER A 47 4.49 -1.32 13.51
C SER A 47 3.39 -2.16 14.15
N TRP A 48 2.78 -3.09 13.41
CA TRP A 48 1.72 -3.96 13.92
C TRP A 48 2.28 -5.21 14.60
N ASP A 49 1.58 -5.68 15.63
CA ASP A 49 1.89 -6.97 16.27
C ASP A 49 1.46 -8.11 15.35
N SER A 50 2.44 -8.86 14.83
CA SER A 50 2.24 -9.95 13.88
C SER A 50 1.43 -11.11 14.44
N VAL A 51 1.37 -11.26 15.77
CA VAL A 51 0.62 -12.34 16.43
C VAL A 51 -0.88 -12.01 16.54
N SER A 52 -1.25 -10.73 16.43
CA SER A 52 -2.63 -10.25 16.66
C SER A 52 -3.22 -9.47 15.49
N LEU A 53 -2.80 -9.75 14.25
CA LEU A 53 -3.34 -9.09 13.07
C LEU A 53 -4.82 -9.44 12.87
N THR A 54 -5.65 -8.43 12.60
CA THR A 54 -7.03 -8.67 12.17
C THR A 54 -7.08 -9.20 10.74
N THR A 55 -8.20 -9.80 10.36
CA THR A 55 -8.43 -10.27 8.99
C THR A 55 -8.22 -9.15 7.97
N GLU A 56 -8.74 -7.95 8.24
CA GLU A 56 -8.63 -6.82 7.33
C GLU A 56 -7.19 -6.30 7.18
N GLN A 57 -6.38 -6.41 8.24
CA GLN A 57 -4.95 -6.11 8.19
C GLN A 57 -4.20 -7.14 7.36
N GLN A 58 -4.49 -8.43 7.53
CA GLN A 58 -3.89 -9.50 6.73
C GLN A 58 -4.23 -9.35 5.24
N GLU A 59 -5.50 -9.06 4.93
CA GLU A 59 -5.94 -8.77 3.56
C GLU A 59 -5.20 -7.58 2.96
N ALA A 60 -5.07 -6.47 3.71
CA ALA A 60 -4.36 -5.29 3.23
C ALA A 60 -2.86 -5.52 3.02
N ILE A 61 -2.23 -6.35 3.86
CA ILE A 61 -0.82 -6.76 3.69
C ILE A 61 -0.66 -7.59 2.42
N ASN A 62 -1.54 -8.56 2.18
CA ASN A 62 -1.49 -9.40 0.99
C ASN A 62 -1.73 -8.61 -0.30
N GLU A 63 -2.70 -7.68 -0.27
CA GLU A 63 -2.95 -6.75 -1.37
C GLU A 63 -1.70 -5.90 -1.66
N PHE A 64 -1.09 -5.32 -0.62
CA PHE A 64 0.15 -4.55 -0.75
C PHE A 64 1.28 -5.37 -1.37
N GLN A 65 1.51 -6.58 -0.88
CA GLN A 65 2.53 -7.49 -1.43
C GLN A 65 2.26 -7.82 -2.89
N THR A 66 1.00 -8.11 -3.25
CA THR A 66 0.62 -8.42 -4.63
C THR A 66 0.92 -7.26 -5.58
N VAL A 67 0.61 -6.03 -5.18
CA VAL A 67 0.84 -4.83 -6.02
C VAL A 67 2.34 -4.50 -6.13
N VAL A 68 3.12 -4.69 -5.06
CA VAL A 68 4.56 -4.43 -5.06
C VAL A 68 5.34 -5.49 -5.83
N ASP A 69 5.02 -6.78 -5.60
CA ASP A 69 5.74 -7.91 -6.19
C ASP A 69 5.36 -8.12 -7.66
N ASN A 70 4.17 -7.68 -8.06
CA ASN A 70 3.70 -7.77 -9.45
C ASN A 70 3.16 -6.43 -9.98
N PRO A 71 4.04 -5.45 -10.27
CA PRO A 71 3.65 -4.15 -10.83
C PRO A 71 2.94 -4.25 -12.18
N TYR A 72 3.17 -5.33 -12.92
CA TYR A 72 2.60 -5.57 -14.26
C TYR A 72 1.90 -6.93 -14.31
N PRO A 73 0.66 -7.04 -13.78
CA PRO A 73 -0.06 -8.32 -13.69
C PRO A 73 -0.35 -9.01 -15.02
N TRP A 74 -0.26 -8.26 -16.11
CA TRP A 74 -0.47 -8.70 -17.49
C TRP A 74 0.82 -9.13 -18.19
N GLU A 75 1.98 -8.94 -17.57
CA GLU A 75 3.24 -9.48 -18.09
C GLU A 75 3.28 -10.97 -17.74
N TYR A 76 3.28 -11.81 -18.78
CA TYR A 76 3.43 -13.25 -18.61
C TYR A 76 4.82 -13.51 -18.03
N VAL A 77 4.90 -14.04 -16.81
CA VAL A 77 6.15 -14.58 -16.29
C VAL A 77 6.43 -15.87 -17.06
N GLU A 78 7.39 -15.84 -17.98
CA GLU A 78 7.90 -17.06 -18.61
C GLU A 78 8.59 -17.90 -17.52
N GLU A 79 8.13 -19.14 -17.30
CA GLU A 79 8.72 -20.13 -16.38
C GLU A 79 10.10 -20.64 -16.82
#